data_AF-A0AB74VEB8-F1
#
_entry.id   AF-A0AB74VEB8-F1
#
_cell.length_a   1.000
_cell.length_b   1.000
_cell.length_c   1.000
_cell.angle_alpha   90.00
_cell.angle_beta   90.00
_cell.angle_gamma   90.00
#
_symmetry.space_group_name_H-M   'P 1'
#
loop_
_entity.id
_entity.type
_entity.pdbx_description
1 polymer ?
#
loop_
_entity_poly.entity_id
_entity_poly.type
_entity_poly.pdbx_seq_one_letter_code
_entity_poly.pdbx_strand_id
1 'polypeptide(L)'
;MTQGMKITDYTRFLSILLVVSIILNIYVVFKLNNYKYKLGQESYTKIEDFKQRNESNMDILSKGIEENSLKNEDLVKLYKNYDEMSNDIIELWQQYRAYTQNAIPFFSKVIKTDKIMENNINEKIKEYMLSTVSKEMKNESNKIRLESEDLQSFKYMYEISSKTYEYFNEFNEENLNGATGEDKESKVIKNHYWIDLLEGIYKISDDYGNVQWKIESVDSTNK
;
A
#
# COMPACT_ATOMS: atom_id res chain seq x y z
N MET A 1 64.83 -3.19 -23.16
CA MET A 1 64.09 -2.81 -24.38
C MET A 1 62.61 -2.92 -24.09
N THR A 2 61.96 -1.81 -23.77
CA THR A 2 60.50 -1.74 -23.66
C THR A 2 59.93 -1.64 -25.07
N GLN A 3 59.34 -2.72 -25.58
CA GLN A 3 58.54 -2.65 -26.80
C GLN A 3 57.35 -1.72 -26.53
N GLY A 4 57.37 -0.53 -27.12
CA GLY A 4 56.20 0.35 -27.12
C GLY A 4 55.06 -0.33 -27.86
N MET A 5 53.89 -0.46 -27.21
CA MET A 5 52.67 -0.97 -27.85
C MET A 5 52.39 -0.17 -29.13
N LYS A 6 52.07 -0.86 -30.23
CA LYS A 6 51.66 -0.20 -31.46
C LYS A 6 50.27 0.40 -31.27
N ILE A 7 49.96 1.50 -31.95
CA ILE A 7 48.63 2.15 -31.91
C ILE A 7 47.51 1.14 -32.18
N THR A 8 47.75 0.17 -33.06
CA THR A 8 46.81 -0.92 -33.38
C THR A 8 46.50 -1.82 -32.17
N ASP A 9 47.49 -2.11 -31.31
CA ASP A 9 47.29 -2.90 -30.09
C ASP A 9 46.45 -2.11 -29.07
N TYR A 10 46.66 -0.79 -28.98
CA TYR A 10 45.88 0.10 -28.14
C TYR A 10 44.42 0.17 -28.60
N THR A 11 44.17 0.30 -29.90
CA THR A 11 42.80 0.30 -30.45
C THR A 11 42.08 -1.03 -30.21
N ARG A 12 42.79 -2.16 -30.29
CA ARG A 12 42.23 -3.50 -30.01
C ARG A 12 41.89 -3.65 -28.53
N PHE A 13 42.78 -3.21 -27.64
CA PHE A 13 42.54 -3.22 -26.19
C PHE A 13 41.35 -2.35 -25.80
N LEU A 14 41.27 -1.12 -26.32
CA LEU A 14 40.11 -0.23 -26.13
C LEU A 14 38.80 -0.86 -26.63
N SER A 15 38.84 -1.55 -27.78
CA SER A 15 37.67 -2.24 -28.32
C SER A 15 37.19 -3.37 -27.40
N ILE A 16 38.12 -4.15 -26.83
CA ILE A 16 37.78 -5.19 -25.86
C ILE A 16 37.18 -4.59 -24.59
N LEU A 17 37.77 -3.50 -24.06
CA LEU A 17 37.22 -2.80 -22.90
C LEU A 17 35.80 -2.27 -23.14
N LEU A 18 35.55 -1.73 -24.33
CA LEU A 18 34.21 -1.25 -24.72
C LEU A 18 33.20 -2.40 -24.73
N VAL A 19 33.54 -3.54 -25.35
CA VAL A 19 32.67 -4.72 -25.39
C VAL A 19 32.36 -5.25 -23.99
N VAL A 20 33.39 -5.36 -23.14
CA VAL A 20 33.23 -5.78 -21.73
C VAL A 20 32.31 -4.80 -20.98
N SER A 21 32.49 -3.49 -21.17
CA SER A 21 31.64 -2.47 -20.57
C SER A 21 30.18 -2.58 -21.02
N ILE A 22 29.93 -2.82 -22.31
CA ILE A 22 28.57 -3.03 -22.85
C ILE A 22 27.93 -4.26 -22.23
N ILE A 23 28.65 -5.39 -22.16
CA ILE A 23 28.13 -6.63 -21.55
C ILE A 23 27.77 -6.42 -20.07
N LEU A 24 28.64 -5.75 -19.30
CA LEU A 24 28.38 -5.43 -17.90
C LEU A 24 27.15 -4.52 -17.76
N ASN A 25 27.01 -3.50 -18.61
CA ASN A 25 25.85 -2.62 -18.61
C ASN A 25 24.55 -3.38 -18.93
N ILE A 26 24.56 -4.27 -19.93
CA ILE A 26 23.40 -5.11 -20.27
C ILE A 26 23.02 -6.00 -19.09
N TYR A 27 24.01 -6.64 -18.44
CA TYR A 27 23.77 -7.47 -17.26
C TYR A 27 23.15 -6.68 -16.11
N VAL A 28 23.68 -5.49 -15.81
CA VAL A 28 23.13 -4.60 -14.78
C VAL A 28 21.70 -4.21 -15.10
N VAL A 29 21.39 -3.84 -16.35
CA VAL A 29 20.03 -3.51 -16.79
C VAL A 29 19.09 -4.69 -16.63
N PHE A 30 19.50 -5.89 -17.00
CA PHE A 30 18.68 -7.10 -16.85
C PHE A 30 18.38 -7.39 -15.37
N LYS A 31 19.40 -7.31 -14.52
CA LYS A 31 19.24 -7.49 -13.06
C LYS A 31 18.30 -6.45 -12.46
N LEU A 32 18.44 -5.19 -12.85
CA LEU A 32 17.58 -4.09 -12.40
C LEU A 32 16.13 -4.30 -12.84
N ASN A 33 15.91 -4.74 -14.09
CA ASN A 33 14.57 -4.99 -14.61
C ASN A 33 13.88 -6.14 -13.89
N ASN A 34 14.60 -7.24 -13.64
CA ASN A 34 14.09 -8.36 -12.86
C ASN A 34 13.76 -7.96 -11.42
N TYR A 35 14.60 -7.13 -10.80
CA TYR A 35 14.35 -6.57 -9.48
C TYR A 35 13.06 -5.73 -9.45
N LYS A 36 12.89 -4.81 -10.41
CA LYS A 36 11.67 -3.98 -10.52
C LYS A 36 10.42 -4.81 -10.75
N TYR A 37 10.52 -5.87 -11.57
CA TYR A 37 9.41 -6.78 -11.81
C TYR A 37 8.97 -7.48 -10.53
N LYS A 38 9.91 -8.06 -9.78
CA LYS A 38 9.63 -8.70 -8.48
C LYS A 38 9.02 -7.74 -7.46
N LEU A 39 9.57 -6.53 -7.37
CA LEU A 39 9.04 -5.48 -6.51
C LEU A 39 7.59 -5.15 -6.89
N GLY A 40 7.30 -5.03 -8.18
CA GLY A 40 5.94 -4.82 -8.67
C GLY A 40 5.00 -5.99 -8.35
N GLN A 41 5.48 -7.24 -8.41
CA GLN A 41 4.69 -8.42 -8.00
C GLN A 41 4.33 -8.36 -6.51
N GLU A 42 5.32 -8.15 -5.65
CA GLU A 42 5.10 -8.02 -4.20
C GLU A 42 4.16 -6.86 -3.87
N SER A 43 4.29 -5.73 -4.59
CA SER A 43 3.40 -4.57 -4.43
C SER A 43 1.98 -4.91 -4.87
N TYR A 44 1.82 -5.61 -5.99
CA TYR A 44 0.50 -6.02 -6.50
C TYR A 44 -0.22 -6.95 -5.54
N THR A 45 0.47 -7.97 -5.00
CA THR A 45 -0.12 -8.88 -4.00
C THR A 45 -0.64 -8.11 -2.79
N LYS A 46 0.15 -7.18 -2.25
CA LYS A 46 -0.27 -6.33 -1.14
C LYS A 46 -1.48 -5.46 -1.44
N ILE A 47 -1.53 -4.91 -2.65
CA ILE A 47 -2.68 -4.11 -3.08
C ILE A 47 -3.95 -4.96 -3.18
N GLU A 48 -3.86 -6.19 -3.70
CA GLU A 48 -5.02 -7.09 -3.75
C GLU A 48 -5.43 -7.55 -2.33
N ASP A 49 -4.49 -7.84 -1.45
CA ASP A 49 -4.78 -8.18 -0.04
C ASP A 49 -5.43 -6.98 0.69
N PHE A 50 -4.92 -5.77 0.49
CA PHE A 50 -5.52 -4.53 1.00
C PHE A 50 -6.95 -4.35 0.48
N LYS A 51 -7.17 -4.56 -0.83
CA LYS A 51 -8.48 -4.47 -1.46
C LYS A 51 -9.48 -5.46 -0.86
N GLN A 52 -9.10 -6.73 -0.72
CA GLN A 52 -9.96 -7.77 -0.15
C GLN A 52 -10.32 -7.47 1.31
N ARG A 53 -9.37 -6.98 2.11
CA ARG A 53 -9.64 -6.56 3.49
C ARG A 53 -10.57 -5.34 3.54
N ASN A 54 -10.40 -4.39 2.63
CA ASN A 54 -11.29 -3.23 2.52
C ASN A 54 -12.74 -3.64 2.21
N GLU A 55 -12.95 -4.56 1.26
CA GLU A 55 -14.29 -5.10 0.94
C GLU A 55 -14.91 -5.80 2.17
N SER A 56 -14.13 -6.63 2.86
CA SER A 56 -14.53 -7.30 4.10
C SER A 56 -14.90 -6.30 5.21
N ASN A 57 -14.13 -5.21 5.36
CA ASN A 57 -14.43 -4.15 6.32
C ASN A 57 -15.73 -3.41 5.95
N MET A 58 -15.90 -3.07 4.68
CA MET A 58 -17.08 -2.37 4.18
C MET A 58 -18.37 -3.13 4.51
N ASP A 59 -18.38 -4.45 4.28
CA ASP A 59 -19.51 -5.32 4.61
C ASP A 59 -19.84 -5.31 6.11
N ILE A 60 -18.82 -5.45 6.96
CA ILE A 60 -18.98 -5.45 8.43
C ILE A 60 -19.52 -4.09 8.89
N LEU A 61 -18.96 -3.00 8.36
CA LEU A 61 -19.33 -1.63 8.73
C LEU A 61 -20.77 -1.31 8.30
N SER A 62 -21.15 -1.65 7.07
CA SER A 62 -22.53 -1.45 6.57
C SER A 62 -23.54 -2.11 7.49
N LYS A 63 -23.31 -3.40 7.81
CA LYS A 63 -24.18 -4.17 8.69
C LYS A 63 -24.23 -3.59 10.11
N GLY A 64 -23.08 -3.21 10.66
CA GLY A 64 -23.00 -2.63 11.99
C GLY A 64 -23.78 -1.32 12.12
N ILE A 65 -23.68 -0.46 11.10
CA ILE A 65 -24.41 0.81 11.01
C ILE A 65 -25.92 0.56 10.89
N GLU A 66 -26.34 -0.36 10.03
CA GLU A 66 -27.77 -0.71 9.86
C GLU A 66 -28.38 -1.26 11.16
N GLU A 67 -27.67 -2.15 11.84
CA GLU A 67 -28.13 -2.77 13.10
C GLU A 67 -27.92 -1.86 14.33
N ASN A 68 -27.27 -0.71 14.17
CA ASN A 68 -26.78 0.17 15.24
C ASN A 68 -26.01 -0.59 16.35
N SER A 69 -25.41 -1.71 16.00
CA SER A 69 -24.62 -2.53 16.92
C SER A 69 -23.68 -3.45 16.16
N LEU A 70 -22.59 -3.86 16.80
CA LEU A 70 -21.62 -4.77 16.20
C LEU A 70 -21.20 -5.83 17.22
N LYS A 71 -21.12 -7.08 16.77
CA LYS A 71 -20.61 -8.19 17.60
C LYS A 71 -19.11 -8.01 17.86
N ASN A 72 -18.65 -8.50 19.01
CA ASN A 72 -17.22 -8.41 19.36
C ASN A 72 -16.32 -9.15 18.36
N GLU A 73 -16.78 -10.26 17.78
CA GLU A 73 -16.04 -11.00 16.75
C GLU A 73 -15.76 -10.13 15.51
N ASP A 74 -16.79 -9.41 15.05
CA ASP A 74 -16.69 -8.48 13.93
C ASP A 74 -15.82 -7.27 14.29
N LEU A 75 -15.89 -6.79 15.53
CA LEU A 75 -15.04 -5.71 16.04
C LEU A 75 -13.55 -6.10 16.04
N VAL A 76 -13.23 -7.32 16.50
CA VAL A 76 -11.88 -7.87 16.48
C VAL A 76 -11.41 -8.10 15.04
N LYS A 77 -12.30 -8.53 14.14
CA LYS A 77 -11.98 -8.69 12.71
C LYS A 77 -11.65 -7.35 12.06
N LEU A 78 -12.43 -6.30 12.31
CA LEU A 78 -12.11 -4.94 11.85
C LEU A 78 -10.74 -4.49 12.35
N TYR A 79 -10.44 -4.65 13.65
CA TYR A 79 -9.13 -4.30 14.20
C TYR A 79 -7.99 -5.02 13.47
N LYS A 80 -8.07 -6.35 13.30
CA LYS A 80 -7.04 -7.13 12.59
C LYS A 80 -6.87 -6.68 11.15
N ASN A 81 -7.97 -6.44 10.45
CA ASN A 81 -7.93 -5.99 9.06
C ASN A 81 -7.23 -4.63 8.94
N TYR A 82 -7.55 -3.66 9.81
CA TYR A 82 -6.90 -2.34 9.78
C TYR A 82 -5.43 -2.39 10.22
N ASP A 83 -5.05 -3.31 11.12
CA ASP A 83 -3.64 -3.56 11.46
C ASP A 83 -2.85 -4.07 10.25
N GLU A 84 -3.37 -5.09 9.57
CA GLU A 84 -2.75 -5.62 8.35
C GLU A 84 -2.74 -4.60 7.21
N MET A 85 -3.82 -3.86 6.99
CA MET A 85 -3.89 -2.80 5.97
C MET A 85 -2.89 -1.66 6.25
N SER A 86 -2.69 -1.29 7.51
CA SER A 86 -1.68 -0.28 7.87
C SER A 86 -0.26 -0.77 7.55
N ASN A 87 0.03 -2.04 7.88
CA ASN A 87 1.30 -2.67 7.54
C ASN A 87 1.53 -2.74 6.02
N ASP A 88 0.50 -3.11 5.25
CA ASP A 88 0.59 -3.15 3.78
C ASP A 88 0.89 -1.77 3.19
N ILE A 89 0.28 -0.69 3.69
CA ILE A 89 0.59 0.67 3.26
C ILE A 89 2.06 1.02 3.54
N ILE A 90 2.56 0.70 4.74
CA ILE A 90 3.97 0.95 5.10
C ILE A 90 4.90 0.20 4.14
N GLU A 91 4.63 -1.06 3.86
CA GLU A 91 5.44 -1.88 2.97
C GLU A 91 5.36 -1.39 1.50
N LEU A 92 4.19 -0.98 1.02
CA LEU A 92 4.03 -0.38 -0.30
C LEU A 92 4.86 0.91 -0.44
N TRP A 93 4.91 1.74 0.59
CA TRP A 93 5.76 2.92 0.60
C TRP A 93 7.25 2.59 0.63
N GLN A 94 7.65 1.52 1.33
CA GLN A 94 9.02 1.01 1.30
C GLN A 94 9.39 0.49 -0.10
N GLN A 95 8.50 -0.24 -0.74
CA GLN A 95 8.65 -0.72 -2.11
C GLN A 95 8.75 0.44 -3.10
N TYR A 96 7.90 1.46 -2.97
CA TYR A 96 8.00 2.69 -3.77
C TYR A 96 9.32 3.43 -3.56
N ARG A 97 9.80 3.54 -2.31
CA ARG A 97 11.13 4.11 -2.01
C ARG A 97 12.25 3.30 -2.68
N ALA A 98 12.19 1.98 -2.62
CA ALA A 98 13.17 1.12 -3.28
C ALA A 98 13.11 1.22 -4.80
N TYR A 99 11.91 1.36 -5.38
CA TYR A 99 11.72 1.62 -6.80
C TYR A 99 12.39 2.94 -7.22
N THR A 100 12.09 4.04 -6.54
CA THR A 100 12.60 5.37 -6.87
C THR A 100 14.12 5.50 -6.72
N GLN A 101 14.72 4.90 -5.68
CA GLN A 101 16.19 4.86 -5.50
C GLN A 101 16.91 4.16 -6.65
N ASN A 102 16.25 3.20 -7.29
CA ASN A 102 16.81 2.39 -8.38
C ASN A 102 16.25 2.79 -9.76
N ALA A 103 15.56 3.93 -9.86
CA ALA A 103 14.94 4.37 -11.09
C ALA A 103 15.83 5.32 -11.89
N ILE A 104 15.72 5.24 -13.22
CA ILE A 104 16.31 6.23 -14.12
C ILE A 104 15.35 7.43 -14.10
N PRO A 105 15.78 8.64 -13.71
CA PRO A 105 14.89 9.76 -13.38
C PRO A 105 13.87 10.17 -14.46
N PHE A 106 14.18 9.91 -15.73
CA PHE A 106 13.31 10.29 -16.85
C PHE A 106 12.19 9.27 -17.15
N PHE A 107 12.31 8.04 -16.64
CA PHE A 107 11.35 6.95 -16.86
C PHE A 107 10.67 6.47 -15.58
N SER A 108 10.91 7.17 -14.45
CA SER A 108 10.37 6.81 -13.15
C SER A 108 9.02 7.46 -12.92
N LYS A 109 8.04 6.68 -12.46
CA LYS A 109 6.79 7.25 -11.94
C LYS A 109 7.05 7.85 -10.57
N VAL A 110 6.58 9.08 -10.36
CA VAL A 110 6.80 9.83 -9.11
C VAL A 110 5.46 10.28 -8.54
N ILE A 111 5.18 9.84 -7.32
CA ILE A 111 4.08 10.36 -6.51
C ILE A 111 4.50 11.72 -5.94
N LYS A 112 3.71 12.76 -6.17
CA LYS A 112 3.97 14.12 -5.69
C LYS A 112 3.33 14.33 -4.32
N THR A 113 4.04 14.00 -3.25
CA THR A 113 3.59 14.30 -1.87
C THR A 113 4.77 14.43 -0.91
N ASP A 114 4.64 15.33 0.06
CA ASP A 114 5.55 15.56 1.18
C ASP A 114 5.08 14.92 2.50
N LYS A 115 3.86 14.36 2.57
CA LYS A 115 3.20 13.89 3.81
C LYS A 115 2.80 12.41 3.79
N ILE A 116 3.66 11.58 3.21
CA ILE A 116 3.41 10.16 2.92
C ILE A 116 2.99 9.34 4.17
N MET A 117 3.69 9.51 5.29
CA MET A 117 3.48 8.68 6.49
C MET A 117 2.50 9.30 7.50
N GLU A 118 2.39 10.63 7.52
CA GLU A 118 1.58 11.36 8.52
C GLU A 118 0.07 11.17 8.29
N ASN A 119 -0.32 10.83 7.06
CA ASN A 119 -1.72 10.74 6.63
C ASN A 119 -2.20 9.29 6.46
N ASN A 120 -1.54 8.30 7.08
CA ASN A 120 -2.04 6.93 7.06
C ASN A 120 -3.31 6.81 7.92
N ILE A 121 -4.49 6.98 7.29
CA ILE A 121 -5.78 6.91 7.97
C ILE A 121 -6.05 5.52 8.55
N ASN A 122 -5.54 4.46 7.92
CA ASN A 122 -5.72 3.09 8.39
C ASN A 122 -5.02 2.86 9.73
N GLU A 123 -3.90 3.54 9.99
CA GLU A 123 -3.24 3.53 11.31
C GLU A 123 -4.13 4.19 12.38
N LYS A 124 -4.72 5.34 12.07
CA LYS A 124 -5.63 6.04 13.00
C LYS A 124 -6.88 5.22 13.30
N ILE A 125 -7.44 4.58 12.27
CA ILE A 125 -8.58 3.67 12.42
C ILE A 125 -8.18 2.46 13.25
N LYS A 126 -7.00 1.87 13.02
CA LYS A 126 -6.48 0.75 13.82
C LYS A 126 -6.40 1.13 15.30
N GLU A 127 -5.85 2.30 15.62
CA GLU A 127 -5.74 2.79 17.01
C GLU A 127 -7.12 2.99 17.65
N TYR A 128 -8.06 3.59 16.92
CA TYR A 128 -9.46 3.70 17.36
C TYR A 128 -10.06 2.31 17.64
N MET A 129 -9.95 1.39 16.70
CA MET A 129 -10.49 0.04 16.82
C MET A 129 -9.88 -0.74 18.00
N LEU A 130 -8.57 -0.59 18.25
CA LEU A 130 -7.92 -1.19 19.40
C LEU A 130 -8.49 -0.64 20.72
N SER A 131 -8.71 0.68 20.79
CA SER A 131 -9.33 1.33 21.95
C SER A 131 -10.75 0.80 22.17
N THR A 132 -11.56 0.73 21.11
CA THR A 132 -12.94 0.21 21.16
C THR A 132 -12.97 -1.26 21.59
N VAL A 133 -12.15 -2.14 21.00
CA VAL A 133 -12.05 -3.54 21.40
C VAL A 133 -11.67 -3.67 22.88
N SER A 134 -10.66 -2.91 23.32
CA SER A 134 -10.18 -2.96 24.71
C SER A 134 -11.25 -2.53 25.70
N LYS A 135 -12.08 -1.55 25.36
CA LYS A 135 -13.21 -1.08 26.17
C LYS A 135 -14.31 -2.14 26.27
N GLU A 136 -14.69 -2.74 25.14
CA GLU A 136 -15.75 -3.76 25.14
C GLU A 136 -15.32 -5.04 25.87
N MET A 137 -14.05 -5.45 25.76
CA MET A 137 -13.52 -6.58 26.52
C MET A 137 -13.59 -6.36 28.04
N LYS A 138 -13.44 -5.13 28.53
CA LYS A 138 -13.57 -4.80 29.96
C LYS A 138 -15.02 -4.83 30.45
N ASN A 139 -15.97 -4.56 29.57
CA ASN A 139 -17.39 -4.42 29.93
C ASN A 139 -18.17 -5.75 29.87
N GLU A 140 -17.53 -6.86 29.50
CA GLU A 140 -18.12 -8.21 29.34
C GLU A 140 -19.35 -8.27 28.41
N SER A 141 -19.62 -7.21 27.64
CA SER A 141 -20.69 -7.19 26.64
C SER A 141 -20.29 -8.06 25.45
N ASN A 142 -21.26 -8.73 24.81
CA ASN A 142 -21.03 -9.52 23.59
C ASN A 142 -21.15 -8.71 22.29
N LYS A 143 -21.58 -7.45 22.40
CA LYS A 143 -21.71 -6.51 21.30
C LYS A 143 -21.57 -5.07 21.77
N ILE A 144 -21.01 -4.22 20.92
CA ILE A 144 -21.06 -2.77 21.08
C ILE A 144 -22.36 -2.22 20.51
N ARG A 145 -22.95 -1.21 21.18
CA ARG A 145 -24.00 -0.38 20.58
C ARG A 145 -23.36 0.83 19.93
N LEU A 146 -23.69 1.08 18.67
CA LEU A 146 -23.18 2.23 17.92
C LEU A 146 -24.12 3.40 18.16
N GLU A 147 -23.80 4.23 19.15
CA GLU A 147 -24.56 5.42 19.48
C GLU A 147 -23.67 6.66 19.41
N SER A 148 -24.23 7.81 19.04
CA SER A 148 -23.54 9.11 19.06
C SER A 148 -22.20 9.14 18.30
N GLU A 149 -21.09 9.37 18.99
CA GLU A 149 -19.73 9.53 18.44
C GLU A 149 -19.20 8.23 17.81
N ASP A 150 -19.52 7.07 18.38
CA ASP A 150 -19.10 5.77 17.82
C ASP A 150 -19.81 5.51 16.49
N LEU A 151 -21.11 5.80 16.40
CA LEU A 151 -21.83 5.70 15.14
C LEU A 151 -21.23 6.62 14.06
N GLN A 152 -20.83 7.84 14.43
CA GLN A 152 -20.20 8.76 13.48
C GLN A 152 -18.82 8.26 13.02
N SER A 153 -18.03 7.68 13.93
CA SER A 153 -16.71 7.12 13.60
C SER A 153 -16.84 5.94 12.64
N PHE A 154 -17.80 5.04 12.89
CA PHE A 154 -18.12 3.93 12.00
C PHE A 154 -18.61 4.39 10.62
N LYS A 155 -19.40 5.47 10.56
CA LYS A 155 -19.80 6.07 9.28
C LYS A 155 -18.60 6.61 8.48
N TYR A 156 -17.64 7.26 9.13
CA TYR A 156 -16.42 7.69 8.45
C TYR A 156 -15.59 6.51 7.94
N MET A 157 -15.44 5.46 8.75
CA MET A 157 -14.76 4.23 8.32
C MET A 157 -15.45 3.64 7.08
N TYR A 158 -16.78 3.56 7.08
CA TYR A 158 -17.55 3.06 5.95
C TYR A 158 -17.38 3.92 4.70
N GLU A 159 -17.41 5.25 4.85
CA GLU A 159 -17.21 6.19 3.76
C GLU A 159 -15.82 6.04 3.11
N ILE A 160 -14.77 5.93 3.94
CA ILE A 160 -13.39 5.68 3.47
C ILE A 160 -13.31 4.36 2.72
N SER A 161 -13.90 3.29 3.27
CA SER A 161 -13.89 1.97 2.62
C SER A 161 -14.68 1.96 1.32
N SER A 162 -15.80 2.68 1.24
CA SER A 162 -16.61 2.81 0.03
C SER A 162 -15.86 3.56 -1.06
N LYS A 163 -15.25 4.71 -0.75
CA LYS A 163 -14.42 5.47 -1.71
C LYS A 163 -13.23 4.64 -2.21
N THR A 164 -12.62 3.86 -1.31
CA THR A 164 -11.52 2.96 -1.68
C THR A 164 -12.00 1.88 -2.65
N TYR A 165 -13.15 1.29 -2.39
CA TYR A 165 -13.77 0.29 -3.28
C TYR A 165 -14.10 0.87 -4.66
N GLU A 166 -14.76 2.04 -4.69
CA GLU A 166 -15.09 2.77 -5.92
C GLU A 166 -13.84 3.09 -6.74
N TYR A 167 -12.80 3.63 -6.09
CA TYR A 167 -11.52 3.91 -6.74
C TYR A 167 -10.91 2.67 -7.42
N PHE A 168 -10.89 1.52 -6.73
CA PHE A 168 -10.37 0.29 -7.33
C PHE A 168 -11.18 -0.15 -8.55
N ASN A 169 -12.51 -0.01 -8.51
CA ASN A 169 -13.37 -0.38 -9.62
C ASN A 169 -13.17 0.56 -10.81
N GLU A 170 -13.21 1.87 -10.59
CA GLU A 170 -12.93 2.89 -11.61
C GLU A 170 -11.55 2.67 -12.24
N PHE A 171 -10.52 2.45 -11.42
CA PHE A 171 -9.18 2.17 -11.91
C PHE A 171 -9.15 0.94 -12.83
N ASN A 172 -9.80 -0.16 -12.42
CA ASN A 172 -9.84 -1.39 -13.19
C ASN A 172 -10.59 -1.22 -14.52
N GLU A 173 -11.72 -0.49 -14.51
CA GLU A 173 -12.51 -0.21 -15.71
C GLU A 173 -11.74 0.65 -16.70
N GLU A 174 -11.10 1.73 -16.23
CA GLU A 174 -10.40 2.69 -17.08
C GLU A 174 -9.06 2.17 -17.61
N ASN A 175 -8.30 1.44 -16.78
CA ASN A 175 -6.89 1.14 -17.07
C ASN A 175 -6.64 -0.32 -17.44
N LEU A 176 -7.50 -1.25 -17.02
CA LEU A 176 -7.26 -2.69 -17.18
C LEU A 176 -8.14 -3.34 -18.26
N ASN A 177 -9.15 -2.64 -18.79
CA ASN A 177 -9.98 -3.10 -19.92
C ASN A 177 -10.53 -4.53 -19.74
N GLY A 178 -10.97 -4.88 -18.52
CA GLY A 178 -11.48 -6.22 -18.21
C GLY A 178 -10.40 -7.31 -18.07
N ALA A 179 -9.12 -6.95 -17.93
CA ALA A 179 -8.07 -7.90 -17.60
C ALA A 179 -8.34 -8.60 -16.26
N THR A 180 -8.10 -9.91 -16.21
CA THR A 180 -8.28 -10.74 -15.01
C THR A 180 -7.09 -11.65 -14.78
N GLY A 181 -6.90 -12.13 -13.55
CA GLY A 181 -5.86 -13.10 -13.20
C GLY A 181 -4.45 -12.61 -13.56
N GLU A 182 -3.65 -13.49 -14.16
CA GLU A 182 -2.26 -13.21 -14.53
C GLU A 182 -2.11 -12.05 -15.55
N ASP A 183 -3.10 -11.83 -16.44
CA ASP A 183 -3.06 -10.70 -17.37
C ASP A 183 -3.20 -9.36 -16.63
N LYS A 184 -4.08 -9.32 -15.63
CA LYS A 184 -4.26 -8.15 -14.76
C LYS A 184 -2.96 -7.84 -14.02
N GLU A 185 -2.40 -8.84 -13.34
CA GLU A 185 -1.12 -8.72 -12.63
C GLU A 185 -0.02 -8.20 -13.57
N SER A 186 0.14 -8.83 -14.74
CA SER A 186 1.19 -8.47 -15.70
C SER A 186 1.05 -7.02 -16.18
N LYS A 187 -0.18 -6.57 -16.47
CA LYS A 187 -0.45 -5.17 -16.85
C LYS A 187 -0.14 -4.20 -15.73
N VAL A 188 -0.54 -4.53 -14.50
CA VAL A 188 -0.31 -3.65 -13.35
C VAL A 188 1.19 -3.45 -13.11
N ILE A 189 1.99 -4.52 -13.22
CA ILE A 189 3.44 -4.47 -13.01
C ILE A 189 4.14 -3.72 -14.15
N LYS A 190 3.88 -4.10 -15.41
CA LYS A 190 4.57 -3.54 -16.57
C LYS A 190 4.35 -2.04 -16.72
N ASN A 191 3.13 -1.58 -16.42
CA ASN A 191 2.77 -0.17 -16.52
C ASN A 191 3.03 0.61 -15.22
N HIS A 192 3.59 -0.04 -14.18
CA HIS A 192 3.80 0.53 -12.85
C HIS A 192 2.51 1.08 -12.22
N TYR A 193 1.37 0.49 -12.55
CA TYR A 193 0.06 0.88 -12.05
C TYR A 193 -0.10 0.63 -10.55
N TRP A 194 0.70 -0.26 -9.96
CA TRP A 194 0.76 -0.40 -8.51
C TRP A 194 1.15 0.91 -7.80
N ILE A 195 1.91 1.79 -8.47
CA ILE A 195 2.26 3.13 -7.95
C ILE A 195 1.04 4.06 -8.00
N ASP A 196 0.22 3.97 -9.05
CA ASP A 196 -1.03 4.76 -9.12
C ASP A 196 -2.02 4.29 -8.08
N LEU A 197 -2.17 2.98 -7.91
CA LEU A 197 -3.02 2.38 -6.88
C LEU A 197 -2.60 2.84 -5.49
N LEU A 198 -1.29 2.84 -5.19
CA LEU A 198 -0.75 3.41 -3.95
C LEU A 198 -1.06 4.91 -3.80
N GLU A 199 -0.87 5.71 -4.86
CA GLU A 199 -1.20 7.14 -4.84
C GLU A 199 -2.70 7.38 -4.60
N GLY A 200 -3.57 6.57 -5.19
CA GLY A 200 -5.02 6.67 -4.99
C GLY A 200 -5.43 6.35 -3.55
N ILE A 201 -4.90 5.27 -2.97
CA ILE A 201 -5.09 4.94 -1.54
C ILE A 201 -4.62 6.11 -0.65
N TYR A 202 -3.47 6.70 -0.99
CA TYR A 202 -2.95 7.86 -0.27
C TYR A 202 -3.87 9.07 -0.37
N LYS A 203 -4.35 9.44 -1.57
CA LYS A 203 -5.25 10.58 -1.78
C LYS A 203 -6.54 10.43 -0.97
N ILE A 204 -7.13 9.23 -0.98
CA ILE A 204 -8.31 8.94 -0.15
C ILE A 204 -7.96 9.12 1.32
N SER A 205 -6.81 8.62 1.77
CA SER A 205 -6.41 8.75 3.17
C SER A 205 -6.17 10.21 3.59
N ASP A 206 -5.61 11.02 2.68
CA ASP A 206 -5.31 12.44 2.87
C ASP A 206 -6.58 13.27 3.10
N ASP A 207 -7.66 12.98 2.36
CA ASP A 207 -8.97 13.65 2.51
C ASP A 207 -9.55 13.53 3.93
N TYR A 208 -9.15 12.50 4.69
CA TYR A 208 -9.59 12.26 6.07
C TYR A 208 -8.49 12.51 7.11
N GLY A 209 -7.35 13.11 6.72
CA GLY A 209 -6.21 13.35 7.60
C GLY A 209 -6.56 14.17 8.85
N ASN A 210 -7.56 15.04 8.76
CA ASN A 210 -8.00 15.93 9.85
C ASN A 210 -9.12 15.35 10.74
N VAL A 211 -9.67 14.17 10.41
CA VAL A 211 -10.71 13.53 11.22
C VAL A 211 -10.14 13.19 12.60
N GLN A 212 -10.86 13.59 13.64
CA GLN A 212 -10.52 13.29 15.02
C GLN A 212 -11.13 11.94 15.42
N TRP A 213 -10.27 11.03 15.87
CA TRP A 213 -10.68 9.71 16.34
C TRP A 213 -10.64 9.69 17.87
N LYS A 214 -11.68 9.15 18.50
CA LYS A 214 -11.74 9.05 19.96
C LYS A 214 -10.90 7.87 20.45
N ILE A 215 -9.62 8.15 20.70
CA ILE A 215 -8.69 7.16 21.24
C ILE A 215 -8.64 7.38 22.75
N GLU A 216 -9.33 6.53 23.52
CA GLU A 216 -9.18 6.51 24.98
C GLU A 216 -7.84 5.84 25.30
N SER A 217 -7.01 6.50 26.12
CA SER A 217 -5.76 5.91 26.61
C SER A 217 -6.08 4.68 27.45
N VAL A 218 -5.49 3.53 27.11
CA VAL A 218 -5.54 2.36 27.99
C VAL A 218 -4.72 2.70 29.22
N ASP A 219 -5.39 3.17 30.27
CA ASP A 219 -4.76 3.47 31.55
C ASP A 219 -4.01 2.22 32.02
N SER A 220 -2.68 2.30 32.03
CA SER A 220 -1.80 1.31 32.65
C SER A 220 -1.84 1.51 34.16
N THR A 221 -3.00 1.33 34.77
CA THR A 221 -3.15 1.23 36.23
C THR A 221 -3.45 -0.21 36.60
N ASN A 222 -2.48 -1.09 36.37
CA ASN A 222 -2.32 -2.25 37.23
C ASN A 222 -1.43 -1.83 38.41
N LYS A 223 -2.08 -1.66 39.57
CA LYS A 223 -1.41 -1.75 40.88
C LYS A 223 -1.01 -3.19 41.16
#